data_AF-A0A158KDR6-F1
#
_entry.id   AF-A0A158KDR6-F1
#
_cell.length_a   1.000
_cell.length_b   1.000
_cell.length_c   1.000
_cell.angle_alpha   90.00
_cell.angle_beta   90.00
_cell.angle_gamma   90.00
#
_symmetry.space_group_name_H-M   'P 1'
#
loop_
_entity.id
_entity.type
_entity.pdbx_description
1 polymer ?
#
loop_
_entity_poly.entity_id
_entity_poly.type
_entity_poly.pdbx_seq_one_letter_code
_entity_poly.pdbx_strand_id
1 'polypeptide(L)'
;MANKRPANVFAFGEILVKCKEEAVRRCVDKARCEGSNVAAAERKAASLFYRFAEFEWRLSKATTAQYVRVYERFAKSRHRAEMEELFSAGELAVLAPYSDDELTEIVLEKAINPTLTREQLKHLLKTRQAA
;
A
#
# COMPACT_ATOMS: atom_id res chain seq x y z
N MET A 1 25.91 7.84 12.45
CA MET A 1 25.21 7.05 11.41
C MET A 1 23.72 7.11 11.73
N ALA A 2 22.94 7.90 10.97
CA ALA A 2 21.52 8.06 11.25
C ALA A 2 20.80 6.75 10.89
N ASN A 3 20.31 6.05 11.91
CA ASN A 3 19.46 4.87 11.75
C ASN A 3 18.15 5.34 11.10
N LYS A 4 18.08 5.31 9.75
CA LYS A 4 16.86 5.63 9.00
C LYS A 4 15.82 4.61 9.41
N ARG A 5 14.89 4.99 10.29
CA ARG A 5 13.68 4.21 10.53
C ARG A 5 13.11 3.81 9.17
N PRO A 6 12.70 2.55 8.98
CA PRO A 6 12.02 2.15 7.75
C PRO A 6 10.88 3.14 7.48
N ALA A 7 10.76 3.60 6.23
CA ALA A 7 9.70 4.52 5.86
C ALA A 7 8.35 3.90 6.26
N ASN A 8 7.57 4.62 7.08
CA ASN A 8 6.27 4.17 7.52
C ASN A 8 5.33 4.13 6.31
N VAL A 9 4.95 2.93 5.89
CA VAL A 9 4.11 2.70 4.71
C VAL A 9 2.73 3.30 4.87
N PHE A 10 2.22 3.44 6.09
CA PHE A 10 0.93 4.06 6.35
C PHE A 10 1.00 5.58 6.16
N ALA A 11 2.04 6.22 6.72
CA ALA A 11 2.24 7.65 6.52
C ALA A 11 2.47 8.01 5.04
N PHE A 12 3.36 7.29 4.34
CA PHE A 12 3.60 7.55 2.92
C PHE A 12 2.41 7.12 2.05
N GLY A 13 1.77 6.00 2.37
CA GLY A 13 0.63 5.49 1.63
C GLY A 13 -0.56 6.45 1.64
N GLU A 14 -0.86 7.07 2.79
CA GLU A 14 -1.89 8.09 2.90
C GLU A 14 -1.63 9.27 1.95
N ILE A 15 -0.40 9.80 1.98
CA ILE A 15 0.01 10.90 1.11
C ILE A 15 -0.11 10.49 -0.36
N LEU A 16 0.38 9.32 -0.72
CA LEU A 16 0.33 8.81 -2.09
C LEU A 16 -1.11 8.63 -2.58
N VAL A 17 -2.02 8.10 -1.76
CA VAL A 17 -3.43 7.96 -2.11
C VAL A 17 -4.09 9.33 -2.32
N LYS A 18 -3.88 10.28 -1.40
CA LYS A 18 -4.39 11.66 -1.56
C LYS A 18 -3.86 12.31 -2.85
N CYS A 19 -2.59 12.13 -3.17
CA CYS A 19 -2.01 12.64 -4.40
C CYS A 19 -2.55 11.96 -5.66
N LYS A 20 -2.77 10.64 -5.62
CA LYS A 20 -3.42 9.88 -6.70
C LYS A 20 -4.84 10.39 -6.94
N GLU A 21 -5.64 10.54 -5.90
CA GLU A 21 -7.00 11.06 -5.96
C GLU A 21 -7.03 12.48 -6.54
N GLU A 22 -6.13 13.35 -6.09
CA GLU A 22 -6.03 14.72 -6.59
C GLU A 22 -5.64 14.79 -8.06
N ALA A 23 -4.68 13.96 -8.49
CA ALA A 23 -4.27 13.88 -9.90
C ALA A 23 -5.43 13.41 -10.79
N VAL A 24 -6.19 12.39 -10.33
CA VAL A 24 -7.38 11.89 -11.04
C VAL A 24 -8.45 12.97 -11.11
N ARG A 25 -8.80 13.59 -9.98
CA ARG A 25 -9.79 14.67 -9.90
C ARG A 25 -9.49 15.78 -10.91
N ARG A 26 -8.29 16.36 -10.86
CA ARG A 26 -7.89 17.45 -11.77
C ARG A 26 -7.95 17.07 -13.24
N CYS A 27 -7.51 15.86 -13.60
CA CYS A 27 -7.52 15.42 -15.00
C CYS A 27 -8.95 15.16 -15.49
N VAL A 28 -9.79 14.52 -14.68
CA VAL A 28 -11.18 14.19 -15.02
C VAL A 28 -12.03 15.46 -15.09
N ASP A 29 -11.90 16.38 -14.13
CA ASP A 29 -12.63 17.65 -14.14
C ASP A 29 -12.29 18.47 -15.38
N LYS A 30 -11.00 18.56 -15.73
CA LYS A 30 -10.56 19.20 -16.96
C LYS A 30 -11.18 18.55 -18.20
N ALA A 31 -11.14 17.22 -18.30
CA ALA A 31 -11.71 16.51 -19.44
C ALA A 31 -13.22 16.72 -19.56
N ARG A 32 -13.95 16.77 -18.44
CA ARG A 32 -15.39 17.06 -18.43
C ARG A 32 -15.69 18.48 -18.91
N CYS A 33 -14.95 19.48 -18.43
CA CYS A 33 -15.09 20.86 -18.88
C CYS A 33 -14.79 21.02 -20.38
N GLU A 34 -13.83 20.26 -20.90
CA GLU A 34 -13.41 20.30 -22.31
C GLU A 34 -14.23 19.36 -23.22
N GLY A 35 -15.24 18.65 -22.70
CA GLY A 35 -16.01 17.65 -23.47
C GLY A 35 -15.16 16.49 -24.01
N SER A 36 -14.00 16.24 -23.40
CA SER A 36 -13.00 15.27 -23.82
C SER A 36 -13.14 13.91 -23.12
N ASN A 37 -12.43 12.90 -23.63
CA ASN A 37 -12.55 11.51 -23.14
C ASN A 37 -12.02 11.34 -21.70
N VAL A 38 -12.92 10.96 -20.77
CA VAL A 38 -12.62 10.75 -19.34
C VAL A 38 -11.64 9.59 -19.10
N ALA A 39 -11.78 8.47 -19.80
CA ALA A 39 -10.89 7.32 -19.64
C ALA A 39 -9.44 7.64 -20.08
N ALA A 40 -9.28 8.48 -21.10
CA ALA A 40 -7.96 8.99 -21.48
C ALA A 40 -7.36 9.90 -20.40
N ALA A 41 -8.19 10.71 -19.74
CA ALA A 41 -7.78 11.57 -18.64
C ALA A 41 -7.34 10.77 -17.40
N GLU A 42 -8.03 9.67 -17.07
CA GLU A 42 -7.64 8.76 -15.98
C GLU A 42 -6.27 8.13 -16.23
N ARG A 43 -6.00 7.68 -17.47
CA ARG A 43 -4.68 7.14 -17.85
C ARG A 43 -3.58 8.20 -17.74
N LYS A 44 -3.88 9.44 -18.11
CA LYS A 44 -2.96 10.57 -17.96
C LYS A 44 -2.69 10.87 -16.48
N ALA A 45 -3.73 10.88 -15.65
CA ALA A 45 -3.60 11.07 -14.21
C ALA A 45 -2.70 10.01 -13.57
N ALA A 46 -2.90 8.73 -13.90
CA ALA A 46 -2.05 7.66 -13.40
C ALA A 46 -0.57 7.86 -13.78
N SER A 47 -0.30 8.28 -15.02
CA SER A 47 1.06 8.56 -15.49
C SER A 47 1.70 9.75 -14.76
N LEU A 48 0.93 10.82 -14.53
CA LEU A 48 1.38 11.99 -13.78
C LEU A 48 1.65 11.65 -12.31
N PHE A 49 0.77 10.88 -11.68
CA PHE A 49 0.92 10.43 -10.30
C PHE A 49 2.25 9.70 -10.08
N TYR A 50 2.57 8.69 -10.92
CA TYR A 50 3.82 7.96 -10.76
C TYR A 50 5.06 8.81 -11.03
N ARG A 51 5.02 9.70 -12.02
CA ARG A 51 6.11 10.65 -12.29
C ARG A 51 6.33 11.61 -11.13
N PHE A 52 5.25 12.10 -10.53
CA PHE A 52 5.31 12.97 -9.36
C PHE A 52 5.93 12.24 -8.17
N ALA A 53 5.51 11.00 -7.91
CA ALA A 53 6.06 10.21 -6.82
C ALA A 53 7.56 9.89 -6.98
N GLU A 54 8.00 9.63 -8.22
CA GLU A 54 9.40 9.46 -8.55
C GLU A 54 10.21 10.75 -8.37
N PHE A 55 9.66 11.89 -8.81
CA PHE A 55 10.35 13.17 -8.73
C PHE A 55 10.47 13.70 -7.28
N GLU A 56 9.36 13.75 -6.54
CA GLU A 56 9.29 14.34 -5.21
C GLU A 56 9.87 13.42 -4.12
N TRP A 57 9.56 12.12 -4.18
CA TRP A 57 9.90 11.18 -3.10
C TRP A 57 10.93 10.12 -3.51
N ARG A 58 11.44 10.15 -4.75
CA ARG A 58 12.40 9.17 -5.28
C ARG A 58 11.90 7.73 -5.17
N LEU A 59 10.59 7.54 -5.20
CA LEU A 59 9.97 6.22 -5.17
C LEU A 59 9.86 5.66 -6.58
N SER A 60 10.28 4.41 -6.76
CA SER A 60 10.03 3.70 -8.01
C SER A 60 8.52 3.50 -8.22
N LYS A 61 8.10 3.30 -9.47
CA LYS A 61 6.71 2.94 -9.78
C LYS A 61 6.25 1.70 -8.99
N ALA A 62 7.11 0.69 -8.87
CA ALA A 62 6.82 -0.55 -8.16
C ALA A 62 6.61 -0.30 -6.66
N THR A 63 7.52 0.44 -6.02
CA THR A 63 7.42 0.81 -4.59
C THR A 63 6.18 1.67 -4.33
N THR A 64 5.91 2.65 -5.21
CA THR A 64 4.73 3.52 -5.13
C THR A 64 3.44 2.70 -5.19
N ALA A 65 3.33 1.79 -6.17
CA ALA A 65 2.17 0.91 -6.30
C ALA A 65 1.99 -0.01 -5.08
N GLN A 66 3.08 -0.54 -4.54
CA GLN A 66 3.06 -1.35 -3.33
C GLN A 66 2.54 -0.56 -2.13
N TYR A 67 3.04 0.66 -1.91
CA TYR A 67 2.65 1.50 -0.77
C TYR A 67 1.18 1.90 -0.84
N VAL A 68 0.72 2.32 -2.03
CA VAL A 68 -0.70 2.62 -2.28
C VAL A 68 -1.56 1.40 -1.98
N ARG A 69 -1.21 0.23 -2.53
CA ARG A 69 -1.99 -1.00 -2.33
C ARG A 69 -2.05 -1.41 -0.86
N VAL A 70 -0.93 -1.37 -0.15
CA VAL A 70 -0.86 -1.71 1.27
C VAL A 70 -1.73 -0.77 2.09
N TYR A 71 -1.63 0.53 1.84
CA TYR A 71 -2.43 1.52 2.55
C TYR A 71 -3.92 1.37 2.24
N GLU A 72 -4.31 1.31 0.97
CA GLU A 72 -5.72 1.13 0.58
C GLU A 72 -6.33 -0.13 1.23
N ARG A 73 -5.56 -1.22 1.37
CA ARG A 73 -6.03 -2.44 2.02
C ARG A 73 -6.17 -2.31 3.53
N PHE A 74 -5.17 -1.72 4.21
CA PHE A 74 -5.06 -1.80 5.67
C PHE A 74 -5.41 -0.52 6.42
N ALA A 75 -5.63 0.61 5.73
CA ALA A 75 -5.97 1.89 6.37
C ALA A 75 -7.20 1.82 7.28
N LYS A 76 -8.14 0.91 6.99
CA LYS A 76 -9.34 0.66 7.78
C LYS A 76 -9.40 -0.76 8.37
N SER A 77 -8.27 -1.48 8.37
CA SER A 77 -8.23 -2.81 8.97
C SER A 77 -8.38 -2.71 10.48
N ARG A 78 -9.03 -3.70 11.08
CA ARG A 78 -9.11 -3.82 12.55
C ARG A 78 -7.74 -4.02 13.20
N HIS A 79 -6.79 -4.58 12.43
CA HIS A 79 -5.41 -4.84 12.86
C HIS A 79 -4.46 -3.70 12.46
N ARG A 80 -4.98 -2.51 12.10
CA ARG A 80 -4.16 -1.44 11.51
C ARG A 80 -2.97 -1.06 12.40
N ALA A 81 -3.16 -1.00 13.72
CA ALA A 81 -2.10 -0.57 14.63
C ALA A 81 -0.96 -1.59 14.65
N GLU A 82 -1.31 -2.87 14.76
CA GLU A 82 -0.38 -3.99 14.75
C GLU A 82 0.32 -4.12 13.40
N MET A 83 -0.39 -3.89 12.29
CA MET A 83 0.19 -3.89 10.95
C MET A 83 1.24 -2.79 10.78
N GLU A 84 1.02 -1.62 11.37
CA GLU A 84 1.96 -0.49 11.32
C GLU A 84 3.19 -0.70 12.21
N GLU A 85 2.99 -1.32 13.37
CA GLU A 85 4.05 -1.52 14.36
C GLU A 85 4.93 -2.74 14.06
N LEU A 86 4.32 -3.85 13.66
CA LEU A 86 4.99 -5.16 13.65
C LEU A 86 5.49 -5.58 12.27
N PHE A 87 4.95 -5.01 11.19
CA PHE A 87 5.22 -5.50 9.84
C PHE A 87 5.91 -4.44 8.97
N SER A 88 6.87 -4.92 8.19
CA SER A 88 7.46 -4.14 7.10
C SER A 88 6.50 -4.03 5.91
N ALA A 89 6.71 -3.01 5.08
CA ALA A 89 5.94 -2.83 3.84
C ALA A 89 5.98 -4.07 2.91
N GLY A 90 7.08 -4.81 2.91
CA GLY A 90 7.26 -6.03 2.11
C GLY A 90 6.47 -7.21 2.63
N GLU A 91 6.32 -7.34 3.94
CA GLU A 91 5.47 -8.35 4.58
C GLU A 91 4.00 -7.98 4.37
N LEU A 92 3.61 -6.73 4.61
CA LEU A 92 2.26 -6.25 4.37
C LEU A 92 1.80 -6.45 2.92
N ALA A 93 2.70 -6.31 1.94
CA ALA A 93 2.37 -6.57 0.55
C ALA A 93 1.99 -8.05 0.28
N VAL A 94 2.56 -8.98 1.05
CA VAL A 94 2.19 -10.41 1.01
C VAL A 94 0.84 -10.64 1.67
N LEU A 95 0.53 -9.91 2.74
CA LEU A 95 -0.74 -10.03 3.48
C LEU A 95 -1.91 -9.33 2.79
N ALA A 96 -1.65 -8.35 1.92
CA ALA A 96 -2.68 -7.54 1.30
C ALA A 96 -3.82 -8.29 0.56
N PRO A 97 -3.61 -9.48 -0.04
CA PRO A 97 -4.68 -10.27 -0.64
C PRO A 97 -5.70 -10.88 0.34
N TYR A 98 -5.36 -10.99 1.63
CA TYR A 98 -6.14 -11.74 2.61
C TYR A 98 -7.08 -10.80 3.38
N SER A 99 -8.21 -11.33 3.85
CA SER A 99 -9.18 -10.63 4.71
C SER A 99 -8.66 -10.42 6.13
N ASP A 100 -9.29 -9.55 6.92
CA ASP A 100 -8.89 -9.32 8.31
C ASP A 100 -9.11 -10.59 9.18
N ASP A 101 -10.10 -11.41 8.82
CA ASP A 101 -10.40 -12.71 9.46
C ASP A 101 -9.27 -13.71 9.26
N GLU A 102 -8.80 -13.87 8.02
CA GLU A 102 -7.66 -14.73 7.70
C GLU A 102 -6.35 -14.27 8.34
N LEU A 103 -6.25 -12.98 8.69
CA LEU A 103 -5.01 -12.40 9.22
C LEU A 103 -4.94 -12.36 10.75
N THR A 104 -6.03 -12.62 11.48
CA THR A 104 -6.05 -12.52 12.95
C THR A 104 -4.94 -13.35 13.60
N GLU A 105 -4.83 -14.63 13.23
CA GLU A 105 -3.79 -15.50 13.80
C GLU A 105 -2.39 -15.12 13.35
N ILE A 106 -2.24 -14.58 12.13
CA ILE A 106 -0.94 -14.14 11.60
C ILE A 106 -0.42 -12.94 12.39
N VAL A 107 -1.30 -12.01 12.74
CA VAL A 107 -0.98 -10.85 13.57
C VAL A 107 -0.57 -11.30 14.97
N LEU A 108 -1.34 -12.21 15.58
CA LEU A 108 -1.02 -12.77 16.89
C LEU A 108 0.34 -13.48 16.89
N GLU A 109 0.59 -14.31 15.88
CA GLU A 109 1.86 -15.04 15.75
C GLU A 109 3.05 -14.08 15.57
N LYS A 110 2.91 -13.02 14.76
CA LYS A 110 3.94 -11.98 14.60
C LYS A 110 4.18 -11.19 15.89
N ALA A 111 3.13 -10.94 16.68
CA ALA A 111 3.28 -10.27 17.98
C ALA A 111 4.06 -11.14 18.98
N ILE A 112 3.84 -12.46 18.98
CA ILE A 112 4.58 -13.41 19.82
C ILE A 112 6.01 -13.60 19.29
N ASN A 113 6.19 -13.64 17.98
CA ASN A 113 7.48 -13.79 17.32
C ASN A 113 7.74 -12.67 16.29
N PRO A 114 8.21 -11.49 16.74
CA PRO A 114 8.47 -10.35 15.86
C PRO A 114 9.51 -10.62 14.77
N THR A 115 10.35 -11.64 14.94
CA THR A 115 11.40 -12.02 13.99
C THR A 115 10.90 -12.85 12.81
N LEU A 116 9.61 -13.21 12.77
CA LEU A 116 9.03 -13.94 11.66
C LEU A 116 9.31 -13.25 10.33
N THR A 117 9.95 -13.97 9.42
CA THR A 117 10.31 -13.44 8.11
C THR A 117 9.13 -13.49 7.14
N ARG A 118 9.21 -12.68 6.09
CA ARG A 118 8.26 -12.70 4.98
C ARG A 118 8.01 -14.10 4.40
N GLU A 119 9.05 -14.93 4.26
CA GLU A 119 8.88 -16.27 3.69
C GLU A 119 8.20 -17.23 4.68
N GLN A 120 8.46 -17.10 5.97
CA GLN A 120 7.72 -17.84 7.00
C GLN A 120 6.25 -17.42 7.05
N LEU A 121 5.94 -16.13 6.93
CA LEU A 121 4.56 -15.64 6.83
C LEU A 121 3.82 -16.26 5.62
N LYS A 122 4.48 -16.33 4.46
CA LYS A 122 3.90 -17.01 3.29
C LYS A 122 3.62 -18.49 3.56
N HIS A 123 4.53 -19.18 4.24
CA HIS A 123 4.34 -20.59 4.55
C HIS A 123 3.15 -20.78 5.51
N LEU A 124 3.07 -19.95 6.55
CA LEU A 124 1.97 -19.93 7.52
C LEU A 124 0.59 -19.71 6.86
N LEU A 125 0.52 -18.83 5.85
CA LEU A 125 -0.70 -18.58 5.09
C LEU A 125 -1.08 -19.78 4.22
N LYS A 126 -0.10 -20.39 3.54
CA LYS A 126 -0.35 -21.58 2.69
C LYS A 126 -0.86 -22.77 3.49
N THR A 127 -0.27 -23.04 4.65
CA THR A 127 -0.68 -24.17 5.51
C THR A 127 -2.12 -23.98 5.97
N ARG A 128 -2.55 -22.75 6.24
CA ARG A 128 -3.91 -22.44 6.69
C ARG A 128 -4.95 -22.46 5.58
N GLN A 129 -4.59 -22.11 4.35
CA GLN A 129 -5.50 -22.25 3.21
C GLN A 129 -5.76 -23.71 2.79
N ALA A 130 -4.89 -24.63 3.23
CA ALA A 130 -5.00 -26.05 2.93
C ALA A 130 -5.77 -26.85 4.01
N ALA A 131 -6.16 -26.20 5.10
CA ALA A 131 -6.91 -26.78 6.22
C ALA A 131 -8.38 -26.36 6.15
#